data_AF-A0A2N2MDQ9-F1
#
_entry.id   AF-A0A2N2MDQ9-F1
#
_cell.length_a   1.000
_cell.length_b   1.000
_cell.length_c   1.000
_cell.angle_alpha   90.00
_cell.angle_beta   90.00
_cell.angle_gamma   90.00
#
_symmetry.space_group_name_H-M   'P 1'
#
loop_
_entity.id
_entity.type
_entity.pdbx_description
1 polymer ?
#
loop_
_entity_poly.entity_id
_entity_poly.type
_entity_poly.pdbx_seq_one_letter_code
_entity_poly.pdbx_strand_id
1 'polypeptide(L)'
;MATPEIKEALKNVADEVAKYVKDAATLTVETQTVEVGKTDKPALAARSVIKLDGDNTTTLPTVKNEAGKAEVDPVIYEIHMQNVQAAIDYRGRIIEAVIEVLLP
;
A
#
# COMPACT_ATOMS: atom_id res chain seq x y z
N MET A 1 -26.73 -33.03 7.70
CA MET A 1 -26.38 -32.02 8.72
C MET A 1 -24.86 -31.93 8.74
N ALA A 2 -24.27 -30.77 8.46
CA ALA A 2 -22.81 -30.62 8.55
C ALA A 2 -22.36 -30.96 9.98
N THR A 3 -21.39 -31.86 10.12
CA THR A 3 -20.84 -32.25 11.43
C THR A 3 -20.21 -31.03 12.11
N PRO A 4 -20.17 -30.98 13.45
CA PRO A 4 -19.59 -29.85 14.20
C PRO A 4 -18.17 -29.46 13.71
N GLU A 5 -17.37 -30.45 13.32
CA GLU A 5 -16.02 -30.28 12.77
C GLU A 5 -16.01 -29.50 11.43
N ILE A 6 -16.99 -29.73 10.56
CA ILE A 6 -17.12 -28.98 9.29
C ILE A 6 -17.49 -27.53 9.56
N LYS A 7 -18.36 -27.26 10.54
CA LYS A 7 -18.70 -25.88 10.93
C LYS A 7 -17.51 -25.14 11.50
N GLU A 8 -16.70 -25.82 12.31
CA GLU A 8 -15.50 -25.24 12.92
C GLU A 8 -14.42 -24.97 11.88
N ALA A 9 -14.19 -25.91 10.95
CA ALA A 9 -13.28 -25.71 9.82
C ALA A 9 -13.70 -24.55 8.92
N LEU A 10 -15.00 -24.44 8.59
CA LEU A 10 -15.53 -23.32 7.80
C LEU A 10 -15.35 -21.98 8.49
N LYS A 11 -15.55 -21.92 9.82
CA LYS A 11 -15.33 -20.72 10.61
C LYS A 11 -13.86 -20.30 10.60
N ASN A 12 -12.95 -21.25 10.80
CA ASN A 12 -11.51 -20.98 10.78
C ASN A 12 -11.05 -20.44 9.42
N VAL A 13 -11.53 -21.03 8.32
CA VAL A 13 -11.26 -20.52 6.97
C VAL A 13 -11.83 -19.12 6.77
N ALA A 14 -13.06 -18.86 7.22
CA ALA A 14 -13.66 -17.54 7.13
C ALA A 14 -12.89 -16.48 7.94
N ASP A 15 -12.43 -16.82 9.14
CA ASP A 15 -11.62 -15.94 10.00
C ASP A 15 -10.25 -15.66 9.37
N GLU A 16 -9.63 -16.67 8.76
CA GLU A 16 -8.35 -16.54 8.05
C GLU A 16 -8.49 -15.67 6.79
N VAL A 17 -9.54 -15.90 5.98
CA VAL A 17 -9.87 -15.05 4.83
C VAL A 17 -10.16 -13.62 5.27
N ALA A 18 -10.94 -13.41 6.34
CA ALA A 18 -11.23 -12.08 6.87
C ALA A 18 -9.95 -11.34 7.29
N LYS A 19 -8.99 -12.06 7.90
CA LYS A 19 -7.68 -11.50 8.23
C LYS A 19 -6.89 -11.13 6.99
N TYR A 20 -6.81 -12.01 5.99
CA TYR A 20 -6.14 -11.71 4.73
C TYR A 20 -6.77 -10.52 4.00
N VAL A 21 -8.11 -10.41 4.00
CA VAL A 21 -8.82 -9.27 3.42
C VAL A 21 -8.51 -7.98 4.18
N LYS A 22 -8.39 -8.03 5.51
CA LYS A 22 -8.04 -6.87 6.33
C LYS A 22 -6.58 -6.41 6.11
N ASP A 23 -5.64 -7.35 6.04
CA ASP A 23 -4.23 -7.04 5.76
C ASP A 23 -4.08 -6.53 4.31
N ALA A 24 -4.76 -7.18 3.38
CA ALA A 24 -4.92 -6.73 2.01
C ALA A 24 -5.98 -5.62 1.87
N ALA A 25 -6.41 -4.94 2.93
CA ALA A 25 -7.23 -3.74 2.82
C ALA A 25 -6.37 -2.48 2.74
N THR A 26 -5.10 -2.53 3.19
CA THR A 26 -4.22 -1.35 3.23
C THR A 26 -3.02 -1.53 2.31
N LEU A 27 -2.79 -0.56 1.42
CA LEU A 27 -1.58 -0.44 0.62
C LEU A 27 -0.78 0.76 1.15
N THR A 28 0.40 0.48 1.66
CA THR A 28 1.35 1.51 2.10
C THR A 28 2.49 1.57 1.12
N VAL A 29 2.69 2.74 0.51
CA VAL A 29 3.81 3.03 -0.39
C VAL A 29 4.71 4.05 0.29
N GLU A 30 5.97 3.69 0.46
CA GLU A 30 6.99 4.56 1.03
C GLU A 30 8.12 4.75 0.04
N THR A 31 8.47 6.00 -0.20
CA THR A 31 9.69 6.36 -0.92
C THR A 31 10.69 6.86 0.11
N GLN A 32 11.83 6.21 0.18
CA GLN A 32 12.91 6.53 1.10
C GLN A 32 14.14 6.96 0.32
N THR A 33 14.93 7.86 0.87
CA THR A 33 16.19 8.32 0.29
C THR A 33 17.37 7.94 1.18
N VAL A 34 18.49 7.61 0.56
CA VAL A 34 19.78 7.37 1.21
C VAL A 34 20.82 8.21 0.50
N GLU A 35 21.69 8.87 1.25
CA GLU A 35 22.82 9.58 0.67
C GLU A 35 23.93 8.59 0.27
N VAL A 36 24.39 8.67 -0.98
CA VAL A 36 25.44 7.80 -1.51
C VAL A 36 26.75 8.04 -0.75
N GLY A 37 27.37 6.96 -0.26
CA GLY A 37 28.63 7.02 0.46
C GLY A 37 28.51 7.28 1.97
N LYS A 38 27.28 7.45 2.50
CA LYS A 38 27.02 7.45 3.94
C LYS A 38 26.32 6.16 4.36
N THR A 39 26.68 5.64 5.53
CA THR A 39 26.00 4.51 6.20
C THR A 39 24.75 4.93 6.96
N ASP A 40 24.15 6.07 6.60
CA ASP A 40 22.97 6.59 7.28
C ASP A 40 21.75 5.72 6.98
N LYS A 41 20.82 5.66 7.95
CA LYS A 41 19.55 4.96 7.77
C LYS A 41 18.72 5.68 6.70
N PRO A 42 17.96 4.95 5.86
CA PRO A 42 17.04 5.56 4.91
C PRO A 42 16.12 6.58 5.59
N ALA A 43 16.03 7.78 5.00
CA ALA A 43 15.12 8.83 5.44
C ALA A 43 13.81 8.73 4.66
N LEU A 44 12.67 8.90 5.33
CA LEU A 44 11.37 8.90 4.67
C LEU A 44 11.23 10.17 3.82
N ALA A 45 11.11 9.99 2.51
CA ALA A 45 10.94 11.09 1.57
C ALA A 45 9.45 11.34 1.27
N ALA A 46 8.68 10.28 1.02
CA ALA A 46 7.24 10.38 0.79
C ALA A 46 6.52 9.11 1.27
N ARG A 47 5.25 9.25 1.67
CA ARG A 47 4.40 8.14 2.08
C ARG A 47 2.97 8.34 1.58
N SER A 48 2.39 7.30 0.99
CA SER A 48 0.96 7.20 0.72
C SER A 48 0.40 5.94 1.37
N VAL A 49 -0.74 6.08 2.05
CA VAL A 49 -1.53 4.98 2.60
C VAL A 49 -2.87 4.99 1.87
N ILE A 50 -3.19 3.91 1.18
CA ILE A 50 -4.42 3.73 0.42
C ILE A 50 -5.17 2.55 1.02
N LYS A 51 -6.39 2.80 1.47
CA LYS A 51 -7.29 1.76 1.96
C LYS A 51 -8.27 1.33 0.88
N LEU A 52 -8.79 0.11 1.00
CA LEU A 52 -9.73 -0.50 0.07
C LEU A 52 -11.12 0.19 0.09
N ASP A 53 -11.46 0.86 1.19
CA ASP A 53 -12.65 1.71 1.32
C ASP A 53 -12.53 3.07 0.57
N GLY A 54 -11.39 3.32 -0.07
CA GLY A 54 -11.13 4.56 -0.83
C GLY A 54 -10.51 5.68 0.00
N ASP A 55 -10.39 5.50 1.33
CA ASP A 55 -9.64 6.44 2.16
C ASP A 55 -8.17 6.44 1.72
N ASN A 56 -7.61 7.64 1.55
CA ASN A 56 -6.19 7.79 1.35
C ASN A 56 -5.60 8.90 2.23
N THR A 57 -4.31 8.76 2.52
CA THR A 57 -3.53 9.78 3.22
C THR A 57 -2.14 9.82 2.59
N THR A 58 -1.69 11.01 2.21
CA THR A 58 -0.41 11.20 1.54
C THR A 58 0.40 12.27 2.25
N THR A 59 1.67 11.97 2.52
CA THR A 59 2.66 12.87 3.12
C THR A 59 3.79 13.07 2.13
N LEU A 60 4.01 14.31 1.71
CA LEU A 60 5.02 14.71 0.72
C LEU A 60 6.01 15.69 1.34
N PRO A 61 7.27 15.68 0.88
CA PRO A 61 8.25 16.67 1.29
C PRO A 61 7.95 18.00 0.58
N THR A 62 8.12 19.10 1.30
CA THR A 62 8.01 20.45 0.73
C THR A 62 9.33 21.20 0.89
N VAL A 63 9.70 21.93 -0.15
CA VAL A 63 10.79 22.90 -0.17
C VAL A 63 10.21 24.30 -0.05
N LYS A 64 10.98 25.23 0.51
CA LYS A 64 10.59 26.65 0.48
C LYS A 64 11.14 27.27 -0.80
N ASN A 65 10.29 27.92 -1.59
CA ASN A 65 10.72 28.70 -2.74
C ASN A 65 11.28 30.07 -2.34
N GLU A 66 11.76 30.85 -3.32
CA GLU A 66 12.37 32.18 -3.11
C GLU A 66 11.41 33.18 -2.43
N ALA A 67 10.10 32.98 -2.59
CA ALA A 67 9.05 33.77 -1.92
C ALA A 67 8.68 33.24 -0.52
N GLY A 68 9.40 32.24 -0.01
CA GLY A 68 9.17 31.61 1.29
C GLY A 68 7.93 30.70 1.36
N LYS A 69 7.27 30.41 0.23
CA LYS A 69 6.12 29.51 0.17
C LYS A 69 6.59 28.06 0.14
N ALA A 70 5.85 27.17 0.80
CA ALA A 70 6.06 25.74 0.68
C ALA A 70 5.60 25.27 -0.71
N GLU A 71 6.47 24.57 -1.41
CA GLU A 71 6.27 23.97 -2.71
C GLU A 71 6.68 22.51 -2.63
N VAL A 72 5.96 21.62 -3.30
CA VAL A 72 6.29 20.18 -3.30
C VAL A 72 7.56 19.98 -4.14
N ASP A 73 8.48 19.15 -3.67
CA ASP A 73 9.62 18.74 -4.50
C ASP A 73 9.11 17.94 -5.72
N PRO A 74 9.24 18.46 -6.95
CA PRO A 74 8.61 17.86 -8.11
C PRO A 74 9.24 16.51 -8.49
N VAL A 75 10.55 16.33 -8.24
CA VAL A 75 11.27 15.12 -8.60
C VAL A 75 10.87 13.98 -7.66
N ILE A 76 10.88 14.25 -6.35
CA ILE A 76 10.45 13.25 -5.37
C ILE A 76 8.97 12.92 -5.53
N TYR A 77 8.15 13.92 -5.84
CA TYR A 77 6.73 13.72 -6.11
C TYR A 77 6.48 12.82 -7.32
N GLU A 78 7.16 13.06 -8.44
CA GLU A 78 7.00 12.25 -9.65
C GLU A 78 7.41 10.79 -9.40
N ILE A 79 8.57 10.57 -8.77
CA ILE A 79 9.03 9.22 -8.40
C ILE A 79 8.02 8.53 -7.48
N HIS A 80 7.49 9.26 -6.49
CA HIS A 80 6.51 8.70 -5.58
C HIS A 80 5.21 8.33 -6.29
N MET A 81 4.72 9.19 -7.19
CA MET A 81 3.52 8.91 -7.98
C MET A 81 3.68 7.68 -8.88
N GLN A 82 4.84 7.52 -9.52
CA GLN A 82 5.16 6.33 -10.30
C GLN A 82 5.15 5.06 -9.42
N ASN A 83 5.72 5.13 -8.22
CA ASN A 83 5.71 4.01 -7.27
C ASN A 83 4.29 3.66 -6.80
N VAL A 84 3.47 4.67 -6.52
CA VAL A 84 2.07 4.48 -6.13
C VAL A 84 1.29 3.79 -7.24
N GLN A 85 1.42 4.25 -8.50
CA GLN A 85 0.74 3.64 -9.63
C GLN A 85 1.19 2.18 -9.84
N ALA A 86 2.50 1.93 -9.84
CA ALA A 86 3.04 0.58 -9.99
C ALA A 86 2.54 -0.38 -8.90
N ALA A 87 2.40 0.10 -7.66
CA ALA A 87 1.87 -0.69 -6.55
C ALA A 87 0.38 -0.99 -6.70
N ILE A 88 -0.42 -0.04 -7.18
CA ILE A 88 -1.84 -0.24 -7.50
C ILE A 88 -1.99 -1.29 -8.62
N ASP A 89 -1.24 -1.16 -9.71
CA ASP A 89 -1.30 -2.07 -10.87
C ASP A 89 -0.88 -3.49 -10.50
N TYR A 90 0.15 -3.65 -9.67
CA TYR A 90 0.56 -4.95 -9.15
C TYR A 90 -0.54 -5.60 -8.29
N ARG A 91 -1.16 -4.82 -7.39
CA ARG A 91 -2.21 -5.33 -6.52
C ARG A 91 -3.49 -5.68 -7.29
N GLY A 92 -3.84 -4.91 -8.33
CA GLY A 92 -4.95 -5.22 -9.23
C GLY A 92 -4.78 -6.59 -9.87
N ARG A 93 -3.59 -6.87 -10.44
CA ARG A 93 -3.25 -8.17 -11.03
C ARG A 93 -3.35 -9.33 -10.04
N ILE A 94 -2.94 -9.13 -8.79
CA ILE A 94 -3.08 -10.16 -7.75
C ILE A 94 -4.56 -10.42 -7.45
N ILE A 95 -5.36 -9.37 -7.28
CA ILE A 95 -6.78 -9.51 -6.98
C ILE A 95 -7.50 -10.24 -8.11
N GLU A 96 -7.22 -9.88 -9.37
CA GLU A 96 -7.76 -10.56 -10.55
C GLU A 96 -7.40 -12.05 -10.55
N ALA A 97 -6.13 -12.40 -10.33
CA ALA A 97 -5.69 -13.80 -10.27
C ALA A 97 -6.37 -14.58 -9.13
N VAL A 98 -6.62 -13.95 -7.98
CA VAL A 98 -7.34 -14.58 -6.85
C VAL A 98 -8.82 -14.78 -7.20
N ILE A 99 -9.45 -13.80 -7.84
CA ILE A 99 -10.84 -13.90 -8.30
C ILE A 99 -10.99 -15.06 -9.28
N GLU A 100 -10.08 -15.20 -10.25
CA GLU A 100 -10.09 -16.30 -11.23
C GLU A 100 -9.99 -17.68 -10.57
N VAL A 101 -9.24 -17.81 -9.47
CA VAL A 101 -9.13 -19.08 -8.72
C VAL A 101 -10.38 -19.38 -7.90
N LEU A 102 -11.03 -18.35 -7.34
CA LEU A 102 -12.17 -18.50 -6.43
C LEU A 102 -13.53 -18.58 -7.15
N LEU A 103 -13.65 -17.97 -8.33
CA LEU A 103 -14.85 -17.95 -9.16
C LEU A 103 -14.56 -18.61 -10.53
N PRO A 104 -14.36 -19.93 -10.59
CA PRO A 104 -14.21 -20.65 -11.85
C PRO A 104 -15.47 -20.61 -12.72
#